data_AF-A0A961DKM6-F1
#
_entry.id   AF-A0A961DKM6-F1
#
_cell.length_a   1.000
_cell.length_b   1.000
_cell.length_c   1.000
_cell.angle_alpha   90.00
_cell.angle_beta   90.00
_cell.angle_gamma   90.00
#
_symmetry.space_group_name_H-M   'P 1'
#
loop_
_entity.id
_entity.type
_entity.pdbx_description
1 polymer ?
#
loop_
_entity_poly.entity_id
_entity_poly.type
_entity_poly.pdbx_seq_one_letter_code
_entity_poly.pdbx_strand_id
1 'polypeptide(L)'
;DGNRSYLGCHLSHAYETGACLYFTWAAPQVAAKGAELDAYQGYKNLITEVFMSEGGTVSHHHAIGTEHRAWMRRELGDTGIQVLGALKHSLDPRRIMNPGKLLPDDLESPR
;
A
#
# COMPACT_ATOMS: atom_id res chain seq x y z
N ASP A 1 -9.94 23.05 0.10
CA ASP A 1 -10.09 23.75 -1.19
C ASP A 1 -11.56 23.99 -1.58
N GLY A 2 -12.53 23.33 -0.94
CA GLY A 2 -13.97 23.59 -1.20
C GLY A 2 -14.52 22.79 -2.39
N ASN A 3 -13.68 21.96 -3.00
CA ASN A 3 -14.07 21.05 -4.06
C ASN A 3 -14.92 19.91 -3.48
N ARG A 4 -16.00 19.56 -4.18
CA ARG A 4 -16.84 18.42 -3.80
C ARG A 4 -16.15 17.13 -4.24
N SER A 5 -15.80 16.31 -3.27
CA SER A 5 -15.27 14.95 -3.46
C SER A 5 -16.29 13.92 -3.02
N TYR A 6 -16.16 12.70 -3.54
CA TYR A 6 -16.94 11.53 -3.15
C TYR A 6 -16.08 10.59 -2.30
N LEU A 7 -16.65 10.10 -1.21
CA LEU A 7 -16.10 9.02 -0.41
C LEU A 7 -17.25 8.07 -0.04
N GLY A 8 -17.16 6.83 -0.50
CA GLY A 8 -18.07 5.75 -0.16
C GLY A 8 -17.31 4.59 0.48
N CYS A 9 -18.00 3.84 1.33
CA CYS A 9 -17.47 2.64 1.95
C CYS A 9 -18.57 1.59 2.05
N HIS A 10 -18.22 0.33 1.82
CA HIS A 10 -19.10 -0.80 2.15
C HIS A 10 -18.30 -1.92 2.82
N LEU A 11 -18.98 -2.72 3.63
CA LEU A 11 -18.43 -3.95 4.19
C LEU A 11 -18.58 -5.05 3.15
N SER A 12 -17.47 -5.62 2.69
CA SER A 12 -17.48 -6.68 1.67
C SER A 12 -17.40 -8.09 2.27
N HIS A 13 -16.69 -8.24 3.39
CA HIS A 13 -16.50 -9.50 4.09
C HIS A 13 -16.54 -9.27 5.61
N ALA A 14 -17.09 -10.23 6.35
CA ALA A 14 -17.09 -10.26 7.80
C ALA A 14 -16.36 -11.49 8.31
N TYR A 15 -15.65 -11.33 9.41
CA TYR A 15 -14.90 -12.36 10.12
C TYR A 15 -15.21 -12.25 11.62
N GLU A 16 -14.85 -13.29 12.38
CA GLU A 16 -15.03 -13.26 13.83
C GLU A 16 -14.26 -12.11 14.50
N THR A 17 -13.08 -11.78 13.98
CA THR A 17 -12.17 -10.78 14.55
C THR A 17 -12.14 -9.45 13.80
N GLY A 18 -12.99 -9.25 12.78
CA GLY A 18 -12.98 -8.02 12.00
C GLY A 18 -13.80 -8.08 10.71
N ALA A 19 -13.59 -7.12 9.82
CA ALA A 19 -14.28 -7.04 8.54
C ALA A 19 -13.43 -6.36 7.46
N CYS A 20 -13.72 -6.65 6.20
CA CYS A 20 -13.13 -5.96 5.06
C CYS A 20 -13.99 -4.74 4.71
N LEU A 21 -13.47 -3.54 4.99
CA LEU A 21 -14.03 -2.28 4.54
C LEU A 21 -13.45 -1.92 3.17
N TYR A 22 -14.32 -1.73 2.18
CA TYR A 22 -13.93 -1.38 0.82
C TYR A 22 -14.33 0.06 0.51
N PHE A 23 -13.32 0.91 0.33
CA PHE A 23 -13.50 2.34 0.08
C PHE A 23 -13.43 2.66 -1.41
N THR A 24 -14.37 3.49 -1.86
CA THR A 24 -14.36 4.13 -3.18
C THR A 24 -14.26 5.63 -2.96
N TRP A 25 -13.30 6.29 -3.59
CA TRP A 25 -13.12 7.73 -3.50
C TRP A 25 -12.97 8.33 -4.89
N ALA A 26 -13.45 9.55 -5.06
CA ALA A 26 -13.23 10.34 -6.26
C ALA A 26 -13.09 11.82 -5.88
N ALA A 27 -12.16 12.52 -6.51
CA ALA A 27 -11.94 13.94 -6.31
C ALA A 27 -11.80 14.63 -7.68
N PRO A 28 -12.17 15.91 -7.80
CA PRO A 28 -11.91 16.67 -9.02
C PRO A 28 -10.41 16.71 -9.33
N GLN A 29 -10.06 16.57 -10.60
CA GLN A 29 -8.69 16.72 -11.07
C GLN A 29 -8.36 18.21 -11.12
N VAL A 30 -7.69 18.71 -10.09
CA VAL A 30 -7.28 20.12 -9.95
C VAL A 30 -5.78 20.34 -10.11
N ALA A 31 -5.03 19.26 -10.32
CA ALA A 31 -3.59 19.31 -10.56
C ALA A 31 -3.29 19.99 -11.90
N ALA A 32 -2.14 20.66 -11.96
CA ALA A 32 -1.60 21.15 -13.23
C ALA A 32 -1.35 19.98 -14.19
N LYS A 33 -1.44 20.26 -15.49
CA LYS A 33 -1.16 19.26 -16.53
C LYS A 33 0.23 18.66 -16.34
N GLY A 34 0.33 17.33 -16.26
CA GLY A 34 1.56 16.59 -15.99
C GLY A 34 1.79 16.22 -14.52
N ALA A 35 1.01 16.76 -13.57
CA ALA A 35 1.10 16.45 -12.14
C ALA A 35 -0.06 15.57 -11.63
N GLU A 36 -0.83 14.98 -12.53
CA GLU A 36 -2.05 14.23 -12.20
C GLU A 36 -1.75 12.98 -11.36
N LEU A 37 -0.70 12.24 -11.71
CA LEU A 37 -0.30 11.01 -11.01
C LEU A 37 0.25 11.32 -9.62
N ASP A 38 1.02 12.40 -9.46
CA ASP A 38 1.54 12.82 -8.17
C ASP A 38 0.40 13.23 -7.24
N ALA A 39 -0.61 13.94 -7.75
CA ALA A 39 -1.80 14.27 -6.99
C ALA A 39 -2.60 13.02 -6.59
N TYR A 40 -2.81 12.07 -7.51
CA TYR A 40 -3.43 10.78 -7.20
C TYR A 40 -2.65 10.04 -6.10
N GLN A 41 -1.33 9.93 -6.23
CA GLN A 41 -0.48 9.25 -5.28
C GLN A 41 -0.52 9.95 -3.91
N GLY A 42 -0.57 11.29 -3.88
CA GLY A 42 -0.74 12.07 -2.66
C GLY A 42 -2.02 11.72 -1.92
N TYR A 43 -3.17 11.70 -2.61
CA TYR A 43 -4.44 11.27 -2.00
C TYR A 43 -4.39 9.81 -1.54
N LYS A 44 -3.81 8.93 -2.36
CA LYS A 44 -3.79 7.51 -2.07
C LYS A 44 -2.90 7.20 -0.86
N ASN A 45 -1.74 7.85 -0.75
CA ASN A 45 -0.86 7.78 0.41
C ASN A 45 -1.53 8.31 1.68
N LEU A 46 -2.19 9.48 1.59
CA LEU A 46 -2.92 10.06 2.72
C LEU A 46 -3.99 9.10 3.25
N ILE A 47 -4.78 8.50 2.36
CA ILE A 47 -5.83 7.56 2.73
C ILE A 47 -5.24 6.30 3.38
N THR A 48 -4.19 5.73 2.79
CA THR A 48 -3.52 4.54 3.35
C THR A 48 -2.90 4.83 4.72
N GLU A 49 -2.30 6.01 4.90
CA GLU A 49 -1.71 6.41 6.18
C GLU A 49 -2.77 6.51 7.28
N VAL A 50 -3.94 7.08 6.96
CA VAL A 50 -5.08 7.13 7.90
C VAL A 50 -5.57 5.72 8.25
N PHE A 51 -5.71 4.82 7.26
CA PHE A 51 -6.13 3.44 7.55
C PHE A 51 -5.16 2.75 8.51
N MET A 52 -3.86 2.87 8.26
CA MET A 52 -2.83 2.27 9.10
C MET A 52 -2.77 2.92 10.50
N SER A 53 -3.05 4.23 10.64
CA SER A 53 -3.08 4.92 11.94
C SER A 53 -4.26 4.52 12.80
N GLU A 54 -5.39 4.18 12.19
CA GLU A 54 -6.61 3.71 12.87
C GLU A 54 -6.61 2.19 13.10
N GLY A 55 -5.47 1.51 12.90
CA GLY A 55 -5.31 0.08 13.16
C GLY A 55 -5.82 -0.85 12.05
N GLY A 56 -6.11 -0.30 10.86
CA GLY A 56 -6.36 -1.11 9.66
C GLY A 56 -5.08 -1.73 9.10
N THR A 57 -5.24 -2.79 8.29
CA THR A 57 -4.13 -3.41 7.55
C THR A 57 -3.89 -2.69 6.23
N VAL A 58 -2.68 -2.80 5.68
CA VAL A 58 -2.30 -2.13 4.43
C VAL A 58 -3.13 -2.62 3.23
N SER A 59 -3.60 -3.86 3.28
CA SER A 59 -4.42 -4.49 2.25
C SER A 59 -5.21 -5.66 2.81
N HIS A 60 -6.37 -5.94 2.22
CA HIS A 60 -7.10 -7.19 2.45
C HIS A 60 -6.84 -8.20 1.32
N HIS A 61 -7.04 -7.79 0.06
CA HIS A 61 -6.95 -8.70 -1.10
C HIS A 61 -6.33 -8.08 -2.36
N HIS A 62 -5.98 -6.78 -2.37
CA HIS A 62 -5.33 -6.14 -3.52
C HIS A 62 -3.80 -6.32 -3.54
N ALA A 63 -3.27 -7.03 -2.55
CA ALA A 63 -1.84 -7.23 -2.34
C ALA A 63 -1.07 -5.90 -2.14
N ILE A 64 0.25 -5.96 -2.34
CA ILE A 64 1.19 -4.91 -1.97
C ILE A 64 1.57 -4.05 -3.19
N GLY A 65 2.29 -4.64 -4.15
CA GLY A 65 2.72 -3.94 -5.36
C GLY A 65 3.56 -2.69 -5.05
N THR A 66 3.69 -1.78 -6.01
CA THR A 66 4.38 -0.51 -5.78
C THR A 66 3.59 0.44 -4.87
N GLU A 67 2.26 0.35 -4.89
CA GLU A 67 1.39 1.30 -4.19
C GLU A 67 1.47 1.16 -2.66
N HIS A 68 1.58 -0.07 -2.13
CA HIS A 68 1.55 -0.30 -0.68
C HIS A 68 2.91 -0.67 -0.08
N ARG A 69 3.95 -0.85 -0.90
CA ARG A 69 5.29 -1.31 -0.48
C ARG A 69 5.89 -0.50 0.67
N ALA A 70 5.67 0.81 0.67
CA ALA A 70 6.20 1.72 1.69
C ALA A 70 5.72 1.39 3.12
N TRP A 71 4.56 0.75 3.29
CA TRP A 71 3.99 0.41 4.59
C TRP A 71 4.32 -1.03 5.04
N MET A 72 5.00 -1.83 4.22
CA MET A 72 5.27 -3.24 4.53
C MET A 72 6.04 -3.45 5.84
N ARG A 73 6.97 -2.54 6.15
CA ARG A 73 7.70 -2.58 7.43
C ARG A 73 6.80 -2.30 8.63
N ARG A 74 5.81 -1.43 8.48
CA ARG A 74 4.81 -1.17 9.53
C ARG A 74 3.85 -2.35 9.70
N GLU A 75 3.44 -2.97 8.60
CA GLU A 75 2.52 -4.12 8.58
C GLU A 75 3.16 -5.37 9.23
N LEU A 76 4.38 -5.72 8.83
CA LEU A 76 5.03 -6.98 9.24
C LEU A 76 6.05 -6.82 10.38
N GLY A 77 6.41 -5.59 10.73
CA GLY A 77 7.55 -5.29 11.60
C GLY A 77 8.90 -5.65 10.97
N ASP A 78 9.99 -5.27 11.66
CA ASP A 78 11.34 -5.50 11.17
C ASP A 78 11.68 -6.97 11.00
N THR A 79 11.28 -7.82 11.95
CA THR A 79 11.51 -9.27 11.88
C THR A 79 10.78 -9.89 10.69
N GLY A 80 9.51 -9.56 10.47
CA GLY A 80 8.73 -10.10 9.36
C GLY A 80 9.32 -9.71 8.00
N ILE A 81 9.75 -8.45 7.87
CA ILE A 81 10.45 -7.94 6.69
C ILE A 81 11.77 -8.69 6.44
N GLN A 82 12.57 -8.95 7.48
CA GLN A 82 13.83 -9.69 7.34
C GLN A 82 13.60 -11.13 6.89
N VAL A 83 12.60 -11.82 7.47
CA VAL A 83 12.23 -13.19 7.05
C VAL A 83 11.82 -13.21 5.59
N LEU A 84 10.97 -12.27 5.16
CA LEU A 84 10.53 -12.18 3.77
C LEU A 84 11.69 -11.89 2.81
N GLY A 85 12.61 -11.01 3.20
CA GLY A 85 13.83 -10.71 2.46
C GLY A 85 14.74 -11.94 2.31
N ALA A 86 14.94 -12.70 3.39
CA ALA A 86 15.74 -13.93 3.38
C ALA A 86 15.13 -14.99 2.45
N LEU A 87 13.79 -15.18 2.49
CA LEU A 87 13.08 -16.08 1.60
C LEU A 87 13.24 -15.66 0.14
N LYS A 88 13.03 -14.38 -0.17
CA LYS A 88 13.19 -13.83 -1.52
C LYS A 88 14.61 -14.05 -2.03
N HIS A 89 15.63 -13.81 -1.21
CA HIS A 89 17.03 -14.03 -1.59
C HIS A 89 17.34 -15.51 -1.87
N SER A 90 16.82 -16.42 -1.03
CA SER A 90 17.04 -17.86 -1.20
C SER A 90 16.36 -18.41 -2.46
N LEU A 91 15.16 -17.96 -2.78
CA LEU A 91 14.38 -18.45 -3.92
C LEU A 91 14.67 -17.72 -5.23
N ASP A 92 15.13 -16.47 -5.16
CA ASP A 92 15.41 -15.61 -6.31
C ASP A 92 16.75 -14.86 -6.15
N PRO A 93 17.87 -15.57 -6.08
CA PRO A 93 19.18 -14.94 -5.86
C PRO A 93 19.57 -13.98 -6.99
N ARG A 94 19.01 -14.16 -8.19
CA ARG A 94 19.21 -13.28 -9.36
C ARG A 94 18.19 -12.14 -9.47
N ARG A 95 17.20 -12.09 -8.56
CA ARG A 95 16.19 -11.02 -8.46
C ARG A 95 15.40 -10.79 -9.76
N ILE A 96 15.04 -11.86 -10.47
CA ILE A 96 14.32 -11.78 -11.76
C ILE A 96 12.80 -11.85 -11.61
N MET A 97 12.30 -12.33 -10.46
CA MET A 97 10.87 -12.51 -10.23
C MET A 97 10.25 -11.23 -9.69
N ASN A 98 9.89 -10.31 -10.59
CA ASN A 98 9.12 -9.10 -10.31
C ASN A 98 9.74 -8.18 -9.23
N PRO A 99 10.93 -7.59 -9.49
CA PRO A 99 11.61 -6.72 -8.54
C PRO A 99 10.84 -5.43 -8.26
N GLY A 100 11.01 -4.88 -7.06
CA GLY A 100 10.49 -3.59 -6.63
C GLY A 100 9.07 -3.61 -6.08
N LYS A 101 8.47 -4.79 -5.86
CA LYS A 101 7.02 -4.92 -5.57
C LYS A 101 6.67 -5.34 -4.15
N LEU A 102 7.63 -5.81 -3.36
CA LEU A 102 7.35 -6.45 -2.08
C LEU A 102 8.23 -5.97 -0.95
N LEU A 103 9.54 -5.81 -1.19
CA LEU A 103 10.49 -5.46 -0.14
C LEU A 103 10.69 -3.94 -0.07
N PRO A 104 10.90 -3.35 1.11
CA PRO A 104 11.38 -1.97 1.23
C PRO A 104 12.69 -1.75 0.47
N ASP A 105 12.98 -0.51 0.04
CA ASP A 105 14.15 -0.18 -0.81
C ASP A 105 15.47 -0.70 -0.22
N ASP A 106 15.64 -0.58 1.10
CA ASP A 106 16.86 -0.98 1.81
C ASP A 106 17.16 -2.49 1.77
N LEU A 107 16.15 -3.31 1.45
CA LEU A 107 16.32 -4.76 1.25
C LEU A 107 16.19 -5.18 -0.21
N GLU A 108 15.67 -4.29 -1.05
CA GLU A 108 15.59 -4.48 -2.49
C GLU A 108 16.92 -4.12 -3.18
N SER A 109 17.67 -3.15 -2.66
CA SER A 109 18.99 -2.77 -3.18
C SER A 109 20.04 -3.87 -2.96
N PRO A 110 21.09 -3.97 -3.81
CA PRO A 110 22.24 -4.82 -3.51
C PRO A 110 22.89 -4.33 -2.22
N ARG A 111 23.17 -5.22 -1.27
CA ARG A 111 24.13 -4.92 -0.20
C ARG A 111 25.54 -5.02 -0.75
#